data_AF-A0A7L4KNH9-F1
#
_entry.id   AF-A0A7L4KNH9-F1
#
_cell.length_a   1.000
_cell.length_b   1.000
_cell.length_c   1.000
_cell.angle_alpha   90.00
_cell.angle_beta   90.00
_cell.angle_gamma   90.00
#
_symmetry.space_group_name_H-M   'P 1'
#
loop_
_entity.id
_entity.type
_entity.pdbx_description
1 polymer ?
#
loop_
_entity_poly.entity_id
_entity_poly.type
_entity_poly.pdbx_seq_one_letter_code
_entity_poly.pdbx_strand_id
1 'polypeptide(L)'
;DILVDGKVCDCDIVVTCQVGDPVPLQVKLTNWSKHSVGPFALTMTPYQDYQNGVHNYDLQDAITFVGSNTFYIDTVKPTKDSVYFGTLLFLYTGDFYLNIKFHEDNCSRELPLSWLCLPSVHIRALEPVA
;
A
#
# COMPACT_ATOMS: atom_id res chain seq x y z
N ASP A 1 -0.98 4.73 -8.65
CA ASP A 1 -1.56 5.64 -7.64
C ASP A 1 -2.09 4.85 -6.46
N ILE A 2 -2.00 5.43 -5.26
CA ILE A 2 -2.61 4.88 -4.05
C ILE A 2 -3.50 5.95 -3.44
N LEU A 3 -4.70 5.56 -3.03
CA LEU A 3 -5.60 6.40 -2.25
C LEU A 3 -5.85 5.74 -0.89
N VAL A 4 -5.75 6.53 0.17
CA VAL A 4 -6.13 6.14 1.53
C VAL A 4 -7.24 7.08 1.97
N ASP A 5 -8.38 6.53 2.36
CA ASP A 5 -9.58 7.30 2.72
C ASP A 5 -9.98 8.32 1.63
N GLY A 6 -9.87 7.89 0.36
CA GLY A 6 -10.15 8.74 -0.81
C GLY A 6 -9.10 9.82 -1.11
N LYS A 7 -8.06 9.98 -0.28
CA LYS A 7 -6.97 10.94 -0.50
C LYS A 7 -5.82 10.27 -1.23
N VAL A 8 -5.34 10.90 -2.30
CA VAL A 8 -4.16 10.43 -3.05
C VAL A 8 -2.91 10.55 -2.17
N CYS A 9 -2.14 9.47 -2.09
CA CYS A 9 -0.88 9.45 -1.37
C CYS A 9 0.28 9.90 -2.27
N ASP A 10 1.13 10.76 -1.72
CA ASP A 10 2.36 11.27 -2.35
C ASP A 10 3.38 11.62 -1.26
N CYS A 11 4.62 11.97 -1.61
CA CYS A 11 5.71 12.24 -0.67
C CYS A 11 5.42 13.36 0.34
N ASP A 12 4.57 14.31 -0.01
CA ASP A 12 4.27 15.49 0.83
C ASP A 12 2.94 15.38 1.59
N ILE A 13 2.22 14.26 1.46
CA ILE A 13 0.86 14.11 1.99
C ILE A 13 0.85 13.10 3.14
N VAL A 14 0.42 13.56 4.32
CA VAL A 14 0.12 12.70 5.47
C VAL A 14 -1.40 12.52 5.55
N VAL A 15 -1.87 11.30 5.37
CA VAL A 15 -3.29 10.98 5.50
C VAL A 15 -3.63 10.72 6.97
N THR A 16 -4.51 11.51 7.56
CA THR A 16 -4.99 11.27 8.93
C THR A 16 -6.21 10.36 8.94
N CYS A 17 -6.25 9.40 9.85
CA CYS A 17 -7.40 8.55 10.12
C CYS A 17 -7.64 8.42 11.64
N GLN A 18 -8.80 7.90 12.01
CA GLN A 18 -9.14 7.60 13.40
C GLN A 18 -8.84 6.13 13.72
N VAL A 19 -8.26 5.88 14.90
CA VAL A 19 -8.09 4.52 15.43
C VAL A 19 -9.46 3.85 15.61
N GLY A 20 -9.53 2.56 15.26
CA GLY A 20 -10.74 1.75 15.35
C GLY A 20 -11.66 1.81 14.14
N ASP A 21 -11.54 2.84 13.29
CA ASP A 21 -12.34 2.94 12.07
C ASP A 21 -11.69 2.19 10.89
N PRO A 22 -12.48 1.50 10.05
CA PRO A 22 -11.97 0.90 8.83
C PRO A 22 -11.60 1.98 7.82
N VAL A 23 -10.35 1.99 7.37
CA VAL A 23 -9.80 2.97 6.45
C VAL A 23 -9.72 2.37 5.04
N PRO A 24 -10.50 2.86 4.06
CA PRO A 24 -10.46 2.35 2.70
C PRO A 24 -9.10 2.59 2.03
N LEU A 25 -8.59 1.57 1.36
CA LEU A 25 -7.35 1.64 0.57
C LEU A 25 -7.69 1.29 -0.87
N GLN A 26 -7.25 2.13 -1.81
CA GLN A 26 -7.37 1.86 -3.24
C GLN A 26 -5.99 1.90 -3.89
N VAL A 27 -5.69 0.89 -4.70
CA VAL A 27 -4.46 0.80 -5.48
C VAL A 27 -4.82 0.81 -6.95
N LYS A 28 -4.40 1.84 -7.66
CA LYS A 28 -4.54 1.95 -9.11
C LYS A 28 -3.20 1.68 -9.77
N LEU A 29 -3.15 0.64 -10.59
CA LEU A 29 -2.01 0.28 -11.40
C LEU A 29 -2.23 0.68 -12.85
N THR A 30 -1.32 1.49 -13.39
CA THR A 30 -1.33 1.92 -14.80
C THR A 30 -0.14 1.31 -15.53
N ASN A 31 -0.41 0.60 -16.62
CA ASN A 31 0.66 0.06 -17.45
C ASN A 31 1.10 1.07 -18.52
N TRP A 32 2.25 1.70 -18.27
CA TRP A 32 2.88 2.66 -19.18
C TRP A 32 3.75 2.02 -20.27
N SER A 33 3.92 0.69 -20.24
CA SER A 33 4.74 -0.02 -21.22
C SER A 33 3.98 -0.29 -22.53
N LYS A 34 4.71 -0.72 -23.56
CA LYS A 34 4.16 -1.09 -24.87
C LYS A 34 3.54 -2.49 -24.88
N HIS A 35 3.75 -3.29 -23.83
CA HIS A 35 3.34 -4.70 -23.77
C HIS A 35 2.41 -4.92 -22.58
N SER A 36 1.62 -5.98 -22.63
CA SER A 36 0.88 -6.43 -21.46
C SER A 36 1.87 -6.86 -20.37
N VAL A 37 1.57 -6.52 -19.11
CA VAL A 37 2.38 -6.92 -17.93
C VAL A 37 1.55 -7.83 -17.04
N GLY A 38 2.14 -8.91 -16.52
CA GLY A 38 1.46 -9.91 -15.69
C GLY A 38 1.76 -11.36 -16.12
N PRO A 39 1.43 -12.35 -15.27
CA PRO A 39 0.84 -12.20 -13.93
C PRO A 39 1.86 -11.85 -12.84
N PHE A 40 1.41 -11.11 -11.83
CA PHE A 40 2.20 -10.81 -10.62
C PHE A 40 1.29 -10.55 -9.41
N ALA A 41 1.87 -10.58 -8.22
CA ALA A 41 1.22 -10.22 -6.98
C ALA A 41 1.79 -8.91 -6.44
N LEU A 42 0.92 -8.07 -5.86
CA LEU A 42 1.28 -6.86 -5.16
C LEU A 42 0.96 -7.05 -3.67
N THR A 43 1.98 -7.01 -2.82
CA THR A 43 1.85 -7.12 -1.37
C THR A 43 2.08 -5.77 -0.72
N MET A 44 1.18 -5.37 0.17
CA MET A 44 1.34 -4.16 0.99
C MET A 44 1.64 -4.55 2.43
N THR A 45 2.74 -4.05 2.98
CA THR A 45 3.17 -4.36 4.34
C THR A 45 3.31 -3.06 5.13
N PRO A 46 2.60 -2.90 6.25
CA PRO A 46 2.74 -1.72 7.06
C PRO A 46 4.07 -1.75 7.81
N TYR A 47 4.64 -0.57 8.05
CA TYR A 47 5.79 -0.41 8.92
C TYR A 47 5.75 0.94 9.63
N GLN A 48 6.54 1.07 10.69
CA GLN A 48 6.83 2.34 11.34
C GLN A 48 8.32 2.65 11.18
N ASP A 49 8.66 3.91 10.95
CA ASP A 49 10.04 4.40 10.99
C ASP A 49 10.21 5.23 12.26
N TYR A 50 11.14 4.85 13.13
CA TYR A 50 11.45 5.57 14.36
C TYR A 50 12.39 6.76 14.12
N GLN A 51 12.41 7.32 12.90
CA GLN A 51 13.24 8.44 12.45
C GLN A 51 14.76 8.18 12.57
N ASN A 52 15.13 6.90 12.64
CA ASN A 52 16.51 6.45 12.64
C ASN A 52 16.82 5.61 11.39
N GLY A 53 15.86 5.50 10.45
CA GLY A 53 15.97 4.69 9.24
C GLY A 53 15.75 3.20 9.48
N VAL A 54 15.35 2.79 10.70
CA VAL A 54 14.98 1.41 11.02
C VAL A 54 13.48 1.25 10.85
N HIS A 55 13.09 0.46 9.84
CA HIS A 55 11.70 0.11 9.61
C HIS A 55 11.28 -1.05 10.51
N ASN A 56 10.34 -0.79 11.42
CA ASN A 56 9.68 -1.81 12.22
C ASN A 56 8.45 -2.36 11.47
N TYR A 57 8.49 -3.64 11.14
CA TYR A 57 7.38 -4.36 10.50
C TYR A 57 6.57 -5.21 11.49
N ASP A 58 7.02 -5.33 12.74
CA ASP A 58 6.30 -6.08 13.77
C ASP A 58 5.20 -5.20 14.37
N LEU A 59 4.06 -5.17 13.67
CA LEU A 59 2.93 -4.29 13.94
C LEU A 59 1.61 -5.04 14.10
N GLN A 60 1.66 -6.35 14.41
CA GLN A 60 0.47 -7.22 14.44
C GLN A 60 -0.63 -6.70 15.38
N ASP A 61 -0.24 -6.05 16.46
CA ASP A 61 -1.18 -5.48 17.44
C ASP A 61 -1.54 -4.01 17.15
N ALA A 62 -0.92 -3.36 16.16
CA ALA A 62 -1.07 -1.92 15.90
C ALA A 62 -1.84 -1.60 14.63
N ILE A 63 -1.68 -2.41 13.58
CA ILE A 63 -2.40 -2.24 12.33
C ILE A 63 -2.61 -3.59 11.68
N THR A 64 -3.79 -3.78 11.10
CA THR A 64 -4.12 -4.98 10.33
C THR A 64 -4.81 -4.64 9.02
N PHE A 65 -4.69 -5.54 8.05
CA PHE A 65 -5.52 -5.51 6.85
C PHE A 65 -6.80 -6.28 7.13
N VAL A 66 -7.95 -5.67 6.83
CA VAL A 66 -9.21 -6.39 6.79
C VAL A 66 -9.24 -7.19 5.49
N GLY A 67 -8.93 -8.48 5.59
CA GLY A 67 -8.81 -9.39 4.44
C GLY A 67 -7.36 -9.61 4.01
N SER A 68 -7.12 -9.68 2.70
CA SER A 68 -5.78 -9.89 2.14
C SER A 68 -5.06 -8.56 1.99
N ASN A 69 -3.76 -8.54 2.34
CA ASN A 69 -2.85 -7.45 2.00
C ASN A 69 -2.11 -7.68 0.67
N THR A 70 -2.39 -8.81 0.01
CA THR A 70 -1.85 -9.20 -1.28
C THR A 70 -2.95 -9.17 -2.35
N PHE A 71 -2.69 -8.46 -3.44
CA PHE A 71 -3.55 -8.34 -4.61
C PHE A 71 -2.93 -9.12 -5.77
N TYR A 72 -3.68 -10.08 -6.30
CA TYR A 72 -3.27 -10.85 -7.48
C TYR A 72 -3.68 -10.13 -8.76
N ILE A 73 -2.73 -9.98 -9.68
CA ILE A 73 -2.86 -9.16 -10.88
C ILE A 73 -2.59 -10.06 -12.08
N ASP A 74 -3.64 -10.41 -12.82
CA ASP A 74 -3.53 -11.32 -13.97
C ASP A 74 -2.74 -10.69 -15.12
N THR A 75 -3.29 -9.64 -15.73
CA THR A 75 -2.65 -8.96 -16.85
C THR A 75 -3.20 -7.54 -16.98
N VAL A 76 -2.30 -6.55 -17.00
CA VAL A 76 -2.65 -5.17 -17.31
C VAL A 76 -2.22 -4.86 -18.74
N LYS A 77 -3.19 -4.56 -19.61
CA LYS A 77 -2.93 -4.23 -21.02
C LYS A 77 -2.19 -2.89 -21.17
N PRO A 78 -1.47 -2.65 -22.29
CA PRO A 78 -0.84 -1.37 -22.56
C PRO A 78 -1.83 -0.22 -22.41
N THR A 79 -1.39 0.87 -21.77
CA THR A 79 -2.16 2.11 -21.52
C THR A 79 -3.48 1.93 -20.78
N LYS A 80 -3.68 0.79 -20.10
CA LYS A 80 -4.85 0.50 -19.29
C LYS A 80 -4.53 0.55 -17.81
N ASP A 81 -5.61 0.77 -17.06
CA ASP A 81 -5.62 0.83 -15.61
C ASP A 81 -6.26 -0.45 -15.04
N SER A 82 -5.84 -0.83 -13.84
CA SER A 82 -6.50 -1.82 -12.99
C SER A 82 -6.57 -1.29 -11.58
N VAL A 83 -7.71 -1.48 -10.92
CA VAL A 83 -8.00 -0.91 -9.61
C VAL A 83 -8.30 -2.04 -8.62
N TYR A 84 -7.64 -1.99 -7.48
CA TYR A 84 -7.76 -2.94 -6.39
C TYR A 84 -8.14 -2.22 -5.10
N PHE A 85 -8.90 -2.88 -4.25
CA PHE A 85 -9.43 -2.31 -3.01
C PHE A 85 -9.03 -3.18 -1.82
N GLY A 86 -8.59 -2.51 -0.77
CA GLY A 86 -8.32 -3.09 0.53
C GLY A 86 -8.91 -2.22 1.64
N THR A 87 -8.73 -2.65 2.88
CA THR A 87 -9.15 -1.88 4.04
C THR A 87 -8.12 -2.08 5.14
N LEU A 88 -7.66 -0.98 5.72
CA LEU A 88 -6.74 -0.95 6.85
C LEU A 88 -7.54 -0.72 8.12
N LEU A 89 -7.11 -1.32 9.22
CA LEU A 89 -7.64 -1.05 10.54
C LEU A 89 -6.47 -0.73 11.47
N PHE A 90 -6.47 0.48 12.02
CA PHE A 90 -5.47 0.95 12.97
C PHE A 90 -6.00 0.75 14.38
N LEU A 91 -5.23 0.07 15.22
CA LEU A 91 -5.58 -0.27 16.61
C LEU A 91 -4.87 0.61 17.63
N TYR A 92 -3.76 1.24 17.22
CA TYR A 92 -3.03 2.21 18.02
C TYR A 92 -2.80 3.50 17.24
N THR A 93 -2.63 4.59 17.98
CA THR A 93 -2.20 5.87 17.41
C THR A 93 -0.75 5.82 16.98
N GLY A 94 -0.41 6.65 15.99
CA GLY A 94 0.96 6.78 15.52
C GLY A 94 1.08 7.09 14.04
N ASP A 95 2.33 7.19 13.61
CA ASP A 95 2.70 7.33 12.21
C ASP A 95 3.00 5.94 11.63
N PHE A 96 2.37 5.62 10.52
CA PHE A 96 2.47 4.35 9.81
C PHE A 96 2.76 4.60 8.34
N TYR A 97 3.49 3.68 7.74
CA TYR A 97 3.87 3.72 6.34
C TYR A 97 3.51 2.39 5.67
N LEU A 98 3.32 2.40 4.35
CA LEU A 98 3.10 1.17 3.59
C LEU A 98 4.26 0.91 2.65
N ASN A 99 4.91 -0.24 2.83
CA ASN A 99 5.85 -0.77 1.86
C ASN A 99 5.08 -1.56 0.80
N ILE A 100 5.41 -1.35 -0.47
CA ILE A 100 4.73 -1.97 -1.61
C ILE A 100 5.73 -2.87 -2.31
N LYS A 101 5.44 -4.17 -2.38
CA LYS A 101 6.28 -5.15 -3.03
C LYS A 101 5.55 -5.83 -4.17
N PHE A 102 6.27 -6.05 -5.27
CA PHE A 102 5.77 -6.77 -6.43
C PHE A 102 6.53 -8.09 -6.58
N HIS A 103 5.79 -9.17 -6.83
CA HIS A 103 6.32 -10.51 -6.98
C HIS A 103 5.84 -11.09 -8.32
N GLU A 104 6.75 -11.53 -9.19
CA GLU A 104 6.35 -12.33 -10.36
C GLU A 104 5.83 -13.69 -9.92
N ASP A 105 4.61 -14.02 -10.37
CA ASP A 105 4.02 -15.31 -10.12
C ASP A 105 4.70 -16.31 -11.06
N ASN A 106 5.75 -16.99 -10.56
CA ASN A 106 6.42 -18.21 -11.08
C ASN A 106 7.95 -18.27 -10.78
N CYS A 107 8.60 -17.22 -10.29
CA CYS A 107 10.06 -17.23 -10.07
C CYS A 107 10.53 -16.67 -8.72
N SER A 108 9.63 -16.25 -7.82
CA SER A 108 9.97 -15.51 -6.59
C SER A 108 10.88 -14.29 -6.84
N ARG A 109 10.93 -13.83 -8.09
CA ARG A 109 11.82 -12.77 -8.53
C ARG A 109 11.07 -11.46 -8.34
N GLU A 110 11.60 -10.61 -7.47
CA GLU A 110 11.07 -9.26 -7.30
C GLU A 110 11.22 -8.52 -8.63
N LEU A 111 10.17 -7.83 -9.05
CA LEU A 111 10.26 -6.94 -10.21
C LEU A 111 11.23 -5.80 -9.88
N PRO A 112 12.07 -5.35 -10.82
CA PRO A 112 12.98 -4.24 -10.56
C PRO A 112 12.20 -3.02 -10.09
N LEU A 113 12.51 -2.51 -8.90
CA LEU A 113 11.84 -1.31 -8.35
C LEU A 113 11.98 -0.09 -9.27
N SER A 114 13.03 -0.03 -10.09
CA SER A 114 13.21 1.01 -11.12
C SER A 114 12.16 0.99 -12.22
N TRP A 115 11.39 -0.09 -12.36
CA TRP A 115 10.28 -0.19 -13.30
C TRP A 115 8.97 0.30 -12.68
N LEU A 116 8.98 0.66 -11.40
CA LEU A 116 7.81 1.00 -10.63
C LEU A 116 7.95 2.43 -10.08
N CYS A 117 7.00 3.29 -10.40
CA CYS A 117 6.85 4.58 -9.73
C CYS A 117 5.99 4.35 -8.48
N LEU A 118 6.62 3.93 -7.38
CA LEU A 118 5.93 3.68 -6.11
C LEU A 118 5.71 4.99 -5.36
N PRO A 119 4.46 5.35 -5.01
CA PRO A 119 4.22 6.50 -4.15
C PRO A 119 4.66 6.19 -2.72
N SER A 120 5.07 7.23 -1.98
CA SER A 120 5.18 7.14 -0.53
C SER A 120 3.77 7.15 0.06
N VAL A 121 3.52 6.30 1.06
CA VAL A 121 2.26 6.27 1.78
C VAL A 121 2.55 6.50 3.25
N HIS A 122 2.11 7.65 3.77
CA HIS A 122 2.22 8.01 5.17
C HIS A 122 0.83 8.27 5.73
N ILE A 123 0.47 7.49 6.75
CA ILE A 123 -0.81 7.52 7.43
C ILE A 123 -0.58 7.82 8.90
N ARG A 124 -1.32 8.79 9.45
CA ARG A 124 -1.30 9.12 10.87
C ARG A 124 -2.63 8.72 11.50
N ALA A 125 -2.60 7.71 12.36
CA ALA A 125 -3.75 7.28 13.13
C ALA A 125 -3.83 8.09 14.43
N LEU A 126 -4.99 8.70 14.68
CA LEU A 126 -5.26 9.58 15.82
C LEU A 126 -6.35 8.99 16.71
N GLU A 127 -6.34 9.37 17.99
CA GLU A 127 -7.45 9.05 18.90
C GLU A 127 -8.76 9.63 18.37
N PRO A 128 -9.91 8.98 18.64
CA PRO A 128 -11.21 9.58 18.46
C PRO A 128 -11.29 10.91 19.21
N VAL A 129 -11.81 11.95 18.56
CA VAL A 129 -12.11 13.20 19.25
C VAL A 129 -13.34 12.95 20.13
N ALA A 130 -13.14 13.00 21.45
CA ALA A 130 -14.17 12.82 22.46
C ALA A 130 -15.24 13.92 22.44
#